data_AF-A0A1I8F8K1-F1
#
_entry.id   AF-A0A1I8F8K1-F1
#
_cell.length_a   1.000
_cell.length_b   1.000
_cell.length_c   1.000
_cell.angle_alpha   90.00
_cell.angle_beta   90.00
_cell.angle_gamma   90.00
#
_symmetry.space_group_name_H-M   'P 1'
#
loop_
_entity.id
_entity.type
_entity.pdbx_description
1 polymer ?
#
loop_
_entity_poly.entity_id
_entity_poly.type
_entity_poly.pdbx_seq_one_letter_code
_entity_poly.pdbx_strand_id
1 'polypeptide(L)'
;MKRKHFFSNIGAILTLAFVGTTISCAVVGSVVYGLTRLSRSLSGSILFTDCLLFGAIISATDPVTVLAIFNDLNVDVDLYALVFGESVLNDAVAIVLAQSVEKYDSLAAGSATFEGGAIVTSVLSFLGVFFGALGIGSAMGCLTALITKYTLVREHPLLECTLFILMSYSTFLAAEAAQSTGIVAVLFCGICQAHYTYNNLSEQTKRSTKTFFELLNFLAENFTFLYIGVTTFTYRSHVWDLGFVATAFCRDSAWPALNIYPLCCLLNLGRRCRIGANKMHMLMFSGLRGAIAFALAIRNTSTDTRKMLFSTTLVIVIATVLLGGGLATQMLHWLRIRVGVEGESDKEQAGADAANSNSPGGVEAAADAPDDFDAAEVGEEQAAVSGSLCRSGARHKYEGRLTRLWHLLDIR
;
A
#
# COMPACT_ATOMS: atom_id res chain seq x y z
N MET A 1 -8.59 9.32 2.52
CA MET A 1 -7.16 9.62 2.77
C MET A 1 -6.94 11.11 3.05
N LYS A 2 -6.19 11.48 4.09
CA LYS A 2 -5.71 12.85 4.31
C LYS A 2 -4.51 13.14 3.38
N ARG A 3 -4.79 13.49 2.12
CA ARG A 3 -3.85 13.55 0.97
C ARG A 3 -2.47 14.13 1.30
N LYS A 4 -2.41 15.23 2.06
CA LYS A 4 -1.19 15.98 2.38
C LYS A 4 -0.09 15.13 3.04
N HIS A 5 -0.44 14.20 3.93
CA HIS A 5 0.52 13.35 4.64
C HIS A 5 1.08 12.25 3.74
N PHE A 6 0.24 11.65 2.90
CA PHE A 6 0.66 10.65 1.91
C PHE A 6 1.65 11.25 0.90
N PHE A 7 1.30 12.38 0.27
CA PHE A 7 2.18 13.02 -0.72
C PHE A 7 3.46 13.61 -0.11
N SER A 8 3.44 14.09 1.14
CA SER A 8 4.67 14.51 1.85
C SER A 8 5.65 13.34 2.10
N ASN A 9 5.15 12.10 2.16
CA ASN A 9 5.93 10.89 2.39
C ASN A 9 6.21 10.08 1.11
N ILE A 10 5.74 10.52 -0.07
CA ILE A 10 5.72 9.68 -1.28
C ILE A 10 7.12 9.23 -1.75
N GLY A 11 8.15 10.07 -1.62
CA GLY A 11 9.53 9.68 -1.95
C GLY A 11 10.08 8.59 -1.03
N ALA A 12 9.64 8.55 0.23
CA ALA A 12 10.00 7.48 1.16
C ALA A 12 9.29 6.17 0.80
N ILE A 13 7.98 6.27 0.56
CA ILE A 13 7.12 5.16 0.13
C ILE A 13 7.66 4.53 -1.17
N LEU A 14 7.96 5.34 -2.19
CA LEU A 14 8.59 4.89 -3.45
C LEU A 14 9.94 4.22 -3.23
N THR A 15 10.81 4.78 -2.38
CA THR A 15 12.13 4.19 -2.13
C THR A 15 12.00 2.81 -1.47
N LEU A 16 11.13 2.67 -0.47
CA LEU A 16 10.85 1.38 0.18
C LEU A 16 10.24 0.38 -0.82
N ALA A 17 9.21 0.78 -1.56
CA ALA A 17 8.44 -0.08 -2.45
C ALA A 17 9.16 -0.50 -3.75
N PHE A 18 10.22 0.20 -4.19
CA PHE A 18 11.04 -0.23 -5.33
C PHE A 18 12.37 -0.84 -4.90
N VAL A 19 13.14 -0.13 -4.07
CA VAL A 19 14.50 -0.55 -3.72
C VAL A 19 14.43 -1.68 -2.70
N GLY A 20 13.57 -1.54 -1.68
CA GLY A 20 13.37 -2.59 -0.69
C GLY A 20 12.84 -3.88 -1.30
N THR A 21 11.91 -3.81 -2.26
CA THR A 21 11.26 -4.98 -2.87
C THR A 21 12.16 -5.68 -3.88
N THR A 22 12.94 -4.92 -4.67
CA THR A 22 13.93 -5.48 -5.60
C THR A 22 15.08 -6.15 -4.83
N ILE A 23 15.61 -5.51 -3.78
CA ILE A 23 16.63 -6.10 -2.90
C ILE A 23 16.04 -7.31 -2.17
N SER A 24 14.79 -7.24 -1.71
CA SER A 24 14.07 -8.37 -1.12
C SER A 24 14.05 -9.55 -2.08
N CYS A 25 13.45 -9.41 -3.25
CA CYS A 25 13.38 -10.44 -4.28
C CYS A 25 14.75 -11.08 -4.56
N ALA A 26 15.78 -10.28 -4.82
CA ALA A 26 17.13 -10.75 -5.12
C ALA A 26 17.74 -11.58 -3.98
N VAL A 27 17.56 -11.15 -2.72
CA VAL A 27 18.14 -11.84 -1.56
C VAL A 27 17.26 -12.99 -1.06
N VAL A 28 15.93 -12.94 -1.21
CA VAL A 28 15.07 -14.14 -1.05
C VAL A 28 15.58 -15.22 -1.99
N GLY A 29 15.65 -14.92 -3.29
CA GLY A 29 16.01 -15.91 -4.31
C GLY A 29 17.41 -16.46 -4.11
N SER A 30 18.38 -15.59 -3.80
CA SER A 30 19.77 -16.01 -3.57
C SER A 30 19.92 -16.90 -2.32
N VAL A 31 19.27 -16.56 -1.20
CA VAL A 31 19.34 -17.35 0.04
C VAL A 31 18.63 -18.69 -0.15
N VAL A 32 17.41 -18.69 -0.72
CA VAL A 32 16.65 -19.91 -0.99
C VAL A 32 17.43 -20.83 -1.94
N TYR A 33 18.00 -20.30 -3.03
CA TYR A 33 18.84 -21.06 -3.95
C TYR A 33 20.07 -21.67 -3.26
N GLY A 34 20.78 -20.90 -2.43
CA GLY A 34 21.93 -21.42 -1.66
C GLY A 34 21.55 -22.55 -0.71
N LEU A 35 20.39 -22.46 -0.04
CA LEU A 35 19.87 -23.50 0.84
C LEU A 35 19.43 -24.75 0.07
N THR A 36 18.79 -24.60 -1.09
CA THR A 36 18.45 -25.72 -1.98
C THR A 36 19.68 -26.46 -2.51
N ARG A 37 20.80 -25.75 -2.72
CA ARG A 37 22.08 -26.39 -3.07
C ARG A 37 22.72 -27.13 -1.89
N LEU A 38 22.52 -26.66 -0.66
CA LEU A 38 22.99 -27.31 0.57
C LEU A 38 22.17 -28.58 0.89
N SER A 39 20.88 -28.61 0.56
CA SER A 39 20.04 -29.80 0.72
C SER A 39 20.30 -30.82 -0.41
N ARG A 40 20.94 -31.95 -0.06
CA ARG A 40 21.28 -33.03 -1.01
C ARG A 40 20.08 -33.59 -1.80
N SER A 41 18.85 -33.42 -1.30
CA SER A 41 17.63 -33.97 -1.93
C SER A 41 17.03 -33.11 -3.05
N LEU A 42 17.34 -31.80 -3.12
CA LEU A 42 16.72 -30.87 -4.08
C LEU A 42 17.71 -30.22 -5.06
N SER A 43 19.01 -30.48 -4.90
CA SER A 43 20.10 -29.78 -5.59
C SER A 43 20.12 -29.91 -7.13
N GLY A 44 19.24 -30.71 -7.74
CA GLY A 44 19.14 -30.90 -9.20
C GLY A 44 17.92 -30.26 -9.90
N SER A 45 16.85 -29.93 -9.17
CA SER A 45 15.52 -29.71 -9.79
C SER A 45 15.00 -28.26 -9.77
N ILE A 46 15.64 -27.37 -9.03
CA ILE A 46 15.19 -25.98 -8.85
C ILE A 46 16.17 -25.03 -9.53
N LEU A 47 15.67 -24.24 -10.49
CA LEU A 47 16.46 -23.22 -11.18
C LEU A 47 16.56 -21.94 -10.33
N PHE A 48 17.61 -21.16 -10.53
CA PHE A 48 17.73 -19.85 -9.89
C PHE A 48 16.54 -18.92 -10.24
N THR A 49 16.01 -19.05 -11.46
CA THR A 49 14.80 -18.36 -11.91
C THR A 49 13.57 -18.66 -11.05
N ASP A 50 13.35 -19.92 -10.66
CA ASP A 50 12.24 -20.30 -9.78
C ASP A 50 12.43 -19.75 -8.35
N CYS A 51 13.66 -19.75 -7.83
CA CYS A 51 13.97 -19.10 -6.54
C CYS A 51 13.75 -17.58 -6.59
N LEU A 52 14.10 -16.92 -7.70
CA LEU A 52 13.87 -15.48 -7.90
C LEU A 52 12.37 -15.17 -8.03
N LEU A 53 11.60 -16.04 -8.71
CA LEU A 53 10.15 -15.94 -8.80
C LEU A 53 9.50 -16.05 -7.41
N PHE A 54 9.92 -17.03 -6.60
CA PHE A 54 9.50 -17.14 -5.20
C PHE A 54 9.88 -15.88 -4.40
N GLY A 55 11.04 -15.30 -4.67
CA GLY A 55 11.46 -14.03 -4.09
C GLY A 55 10.58 -12.85 -4.43
N ALA A 56 10.10 -12.76 -5.67
CA ALA A 56 9.13 -11.75 -6.07
C ALA A 56 7.78 -11.98 -5.38
N ILE A 57 7.27 -13.22 -5.38
CA ILE A 57 6.01 -13.61 -4.75
C ILE A 57 5.96 -13.25 -3.26
N ILE A 58 6.98 -13.64 -2.49
CA ILE A 58 7.05 -13.43 -1.04
C ILE A 58 7.40 -11.99 -0.67
N SER A 59 7.84 -11.17 -1.63
CA SER A 59 8.08 -9.75 -1.37
C SER A 59 6.78 -8.94 -1.28
N ALA A 60 5.69 -9.36 -1.92
CA ALA A 60 4.36 -8.74 -1.79
C ALA A 60 3.87 -8.75 -0.33
N THR A 61 3.36 -7.62 0.17
CA THR A 61 2.96 -7.43 1.57
C THR A 61 1.53 -6.90 1.67
N ASP A 62 0.74 -7.52 2.53
CA ASP A 62 -0.70 -7.30 2.64
C ASP A 62 -1.08 -6.99 4.11
N PRO A 63 -0.99 -5.71 4.53
CA PRO A 63 -1.17 -5.31 5.92
C PRO A 63 -2.64 -5.15 6.32
N VAL A 64 -3.63 -5.65 5.54
CA VAL A 64 -5.05 -5.24 5.72
C VAL A 64 -5.57 -5.49 7.13
N THR A 65 -5.27 -6.64 7.76
CA THR A 65 -5.64 -6.90 9.17
C THR A 65 -5.03 -5.88 10.13
N VAL A 66 -3.80 -5.42 9.88
CA VAL A 66 -3.11 -4.41 10.70
C VAL A 66 -3.67 -3.01 10.43
N LEU A 67 -4.03 -2.70 9.18
CA LEU A 67 -4.65 -1.43 8.80
C LEU A 67 -6.07 -1.29 9.39
N ALA A 68 -6.83 -2.38 9.48
CA ALA A 68 -8.12 -2.40 10.18
C ALA A 68 -7.93 -2.03 11.66
N ILE A 69 -6.99 -2.71 12.35
CA ILE A 69 -6.65 -2.41 13.76
C ILE A 69 -6.15 -0.96 13.93
N PHE A 70 -5.38 -0.42 12.98
CA PHE A 70 -4.92 0.98 13.02
C PHE A 70 -6.04 1.99 12.84
N ASN A 71 -7.04 1.66 12.01
CA ASN A 71 -8.23 2.46 11.82
C ASN A 71 -9.10 2.46 13.08
N ASP A 72 -9.30 1.30 13.70
CA ASP A 72 -10.12 1.17 14.92
C ASP A 72 -9.47 1.85 16.14
N LEU A 73 -8.14 1.88 16.20
CA LEU A 73 -7.38 2.48 17.31
C LEU A 73 -6.92 3.93 17.06
N ASN A 74 -7.34 4.55 15.95
CA ASN A 74 -6.94 5.91 15.53
C ASN A 74 -5.42 6.16 15.69
N VAL A 75 -4.62 5.31 15.06
CA VAL A 75 -3.16 5.40 15.03
C VAL A 75 -2.70 6.59 14.19
N ASP A 76 -1.51 7.12 14.51
CA ASP A 76 -0.82 8.20 13.79
C ASP A 76 -0.95 8.10 12.26
N VAL A 77 -1.54 9.14 11.66
CA VAL A 77 -1.86 9.22 10.22
C VAL A 77 -0.62 9.09 9.32
N ASP A 78 0.57 9.53 9.78
CA ASP A 78 1.81 9.34 9.01
C ASP A 78 2.23 7.86 8.97
N LEU A 79 1.97 7.10 10.05
CA LEU A 79 2.29 5.66 10.09
C LEU A 79 1.29 4.86 9.24
N TYR A 80 -0.01 5.16 9.36
CA TYR A 80 -1.04 4.57 8.50
C TYR A 80 -0.74 4.80 7.02
N ALA A 81 -0.43 6.05 6.63
CA ALA A 81 -0.13 6.40 5.25
C ALA A 81 1.18 5.77 4.73
N LEU A 82 2.18 5.57 5.60
CA LEU A 82 3.43 4.91 5.25
C LEU A 82 3.24 3.41 5.00
N VAL A 83 2.57 2.70 5.92
CA VAL A 83 2.29 1.25 5.79
C VAL A 83 1.40 0.98 4.58
N PHE A 84 0.26 1.68 4.48
CA PHE A 84 -0.63 1.53 3.33
C PHE A 84 0.09 1.80 1.99
N GLY A 85 0.87 2.88 1.92
CA GLY A 85 1.54 3.29 0.69
C GLY A 85 2.69 2.37 0.28
N GLU A 86 3.46 1.87 1.27
CA GLU A 86 4.52 0.89 1.03
C GLU A 86 3.94 -0.39 0.44
N SER A 87 2.93 -0.96 1.09
CA SER A 87 2.39 -2.26 0.72
C SER A 87 1.68 -2.25 -0.64
N VAL A 88 0.83 -1.26 -0.91
CA VAL A 88 0.12 -1.13 -2.20
C VAL A 88 1.08 -0.91 -3.38
N LEU A 89 2.19 -0.17 -3.20
CA LEU A 89 3.20 -0.04 -4.25
C LEU A 89 4.12 -1.27 -4.33
N ASN A 90 4.40 -1.93 -3.21
CA ASN A 90 5.19 -3.15 -3.17
C ASN A 90 4.51 -4.25 -3.99
N ASP A 91 3.23 -4.49 -3.76
CA ASP A 91 2.43 -5.46 -4.51
C ASP A 91 2.49 -5.22 -6.02
N ALA A 92 2.36 -3.96 -6.44
CA ALA A 92 2.52 -3.56 -7.83
C ALA A 92 3.92 -3.90 -8.39
N VAL A 93 4.99 -3.61 -7.65
CA VAL A 93 6.36 -3.94 -8.06
C VAL A 93 6.61 -5.45 -8.05
N ALA A 94 6.11 -6.18 -7.06
CA ALA A 94 6.22 -7.64 -6.93
C ALA A 94 5.56 -8.37 -8.11
N ILE A 95 4.38 -7.92 -8.56
CA ILE A 95 3.71 -8.45 -9.75
C ILE A 95 4.58 -8.28 -11.00
N VAL A 96 5.15 -7.10 -11.22
CA VAL A 96 5.98 -6.81 -12.41
C VAL A 96 7.33 -7.53 -12.34
N LEU A 97 7.91 -7.68 -11.15
CA LEU A 97 9.09 -8.53 -10.93
C LEU A 97 8.77 -9.98 -11.30
N ALA A 98 7.68 -10.57 -10.78
CA ALA A 98 7.28 -11.94 -11.10
C ALA A 98 7.06 -12.15 -12.62
N GLN A 99 6.34 -11.24 -13.29
CA GLN A 99 6.17 -11.27 -14.75
C GLN A 99 7.50 -11.16 -15.50
N SER A 100 8.44 -10.35 -15.02
CA SER A 100 9.76 -10.18 -15.66
C SER A 100 10.65 -11.42 -15.49
N VAL A 101 10.51 -12.14 -14.38
CA VAL A 101 11.19 -13.43 -14.14
C VAL A 101 10.61 -14.53 -15.04
N GLU A 102 9.28 -14.61 -15.17
CA GLU A 102 8.63 -15.56 -16.09
C GLU A 102 8.95 -15.26 -17.57
N LYS A 103 9.09 -13.98 -17.94
CA LYS A 103 9.53 -13.57 -19.28
C LYS A 103 11.00 -13.88 -19.53
N TYR A 104 11.86 -13.81 -18.51
CA TYR A 104 13.25 -14.27 -18.60
C TYR A 104 13.31 -15.80 -18.83
N ASP A 105 12.49 -16.56 -18.11
CA ASP A 105 12.41 -18.02 -18.21
C ASP A 105 12.09 -18.48 -19.64
N SER A 106 11.09 -17.86 -20.29
CA SER A 106 10.70 -18.19 -21.66
C SER A 106 11.73 -17.76 -22.72
N LEU A 107 12.48 -16.67 -22.48
CA LEU A 107 13.58 -16.25 -23.36
C LEU A 107 14.81 -17.16 -23.21
N ALA A 108 15.18 -17.51 -21.97
CA ALA A 108 16.32 -18.38 -21.67
C ALA A 108 16.12 -19.82 -22.17
N ALA A 109 14.88 -20.33 -22.17
CA ALA A 109 14.54 -21.62 -22.79
C ALA A 109 14.83 -21.67 -24.31
N GLY A 110 14.90 -20.51 -24.98
CA GLY A 110 15.21 -20.39 -26.41
C GLY A 110 16.70 -20.13 -26.74
N SER A 111 17.54 -19.80 -25.76
CA SER A 111 18.95 -19.44 -25.99
C SER A 111 19.90 -20.16 -25.02
N ALA A 112 20.69 -21.09 -25.56
CA ALA A 112 21.55 -22.00 -24.77
C ALA A 112 22.84 -21.36 -24.19
N THR A 113 22.90 -20.03 -24.06
CA THR A 113 24.06 -19.29 -23.56
C THR A 113 23.65 -18.28 -22.49
N PHE A 114 24.38 -18.27 -21.36
CA PHE A 114 24.19 -17.31 -20.28
C PHE A 114 24.77 -15.94 -20.69
N GLU A 115 24.07 -15.25 -21.59
CA GLU A 115 24.43 -13.89 -21.99
C GLU A 115 23.99 -12.88 -20.94
N GLY A 116 24.91 -12.02 -20.48
CA GLY A 116 24.56 -10.85 -19.66
C GLY A 116 23.55 -9.92 -20.36
N GLY A 117 23.45 -9.98 -21.69
CA GLY A 117 22.42 -9.32 -22.49
C GLY A 117 20.99 -9.74 -22.12
N ALA A 118 20.75 -10.99 -21.72
CA ALA A 118 19.43 -11.47 -21.30
C ALA A 118 18.99 -10.80 -19.98
N ILE A 119 19.91 -10.66 -19.02
CA ILE A 119 19.65 -9.96 -17.75
C ILE A 119 19.35 -8.47 -18.01
N VAL A 120 20.16 -7.80 -18.83
CA VAL A 120 19.93 -6.39 -19.22
C VAL A 120 18.59 -6.23 -19.94
N THR A 121 18.24 -7.15 -20.84
CA THR A 121 16.97 -7.15 -21.56
C THR A 121 15.78 -7.33 -20.61
N SER A 122 15.88 -8.20 -19.60
CA SER A 122 14.83 -8.35 -18.59
C SER A 122 14.69 -7.13 -17.68
N VAL A 123 15.79 -6.48 -17.29
CA VAL A 123 15.73 -5.22 -16.51
C VAL A 123 15.11 -4.09 -17.36
N LEU A 124 15.48 -3.96 -18.63
CA LEU A 124 14.88 -2.99 -19.54
C LEU A 124 13.40 -3.31 -19.79
N SER A 125 13.02 -4.58 -19.93
CA SER A 125 11.62 -4.99 -20.06
C SER A 125 10.82 -4.72 -18.78
N PHE A 126 11.40 -4.92 -17.59
CA PHE A 126 10.77 -4.58 -16.31
C PHE A 126 10.48 -3.07 -16.25
N LEU A 127 11.49 -2.23 -16.53
CA LEU A 127 11.33 -0.77 -16.52
C LEU A 127 10.33 -0.32 -17.60
N GLY A 128 10.38 -0.89 -18.81
CA GLY A 128 9.48 -0.57 -19.91
C GLY A 128 8.01 -0.90 -19.59
N VAL A 129 7.74 -2.10 -19.06
CA VAL A 129 6.40 -2.52 -18.64
C VAL A 129 5.89 -1.68 -17.46
N PHE A 130 6.77 -1.35 -16.51
CA PHE A 130 6.41 -0.53 -15.36
C PHE A 130 6.08 0.92 -15.75
N PHE A 131 6.98 1.60 -16.47
CA PHE A 131 6.76 2.98 -16.90
C PHE A 131 5.67 3.10 -17.97
N GLY A 132 5.47 2.08 -18.81
CA GLY A 132 4.33 1.98 -19.72
C GLY A 132 3.00 1.95 -18.96
N ALA A 133 2.87 1.09 -17.96
CA ALA A 133 1.70 1.03 -17.09
C ALA A 133 1.47 2.35 -16.32
N LEU A 134 2.52 2.98 -15.78
CA LEU A 134 2.44 4.29 -15.13
C LEU A 134 1.94 5.37 -16.09
N GLY A 135 2.46 5.40 -17.32
CA GLY A 135 2.07 6.33 -18.37
C GLY A 135 0.60 6.18 -18.77
N ILE A 136 0.17 4.95 -19.07
CA ILE A 136 -1.23 4.64 -19.42
C ILE A 136 -2.17 4.96 -18.25
N GLY A 137 -1.80 4.54 -17.03
CA GLY A 137 -2.57 4.78 -15.81
C GLY A 137 -2.78 6.26 -15.52
N SER A 138 -1.69 7.03 -15.49
CA SER A 138 -1.77 8.47 -15.25
C SER A 138 -2.48 9.23 -16.36
N ALA A 139 -2.29 8.86 -17.64
CA ALA A 139 -3.00 9.45 -18.76
C ALA A 139 -4.52 9.21 -18.66
N MET A 140 -4.96 7.98 -18.37
CA MET A 140 -6.38 7.66 -18.19
C MET A 140 -6.99 8.33 -16.96
N GLY A 141 -6.25 8.44 -15.86
CA GLY A 141 -6.69 9.17 -14.68
C GLY A 141 -6.88 10.66 -14.94
N CYS A 142 -5.94 11.29 -15.66
CA CYS A 142 -6.04 12.68 -16.11
C CYS A 142 -7.19 12.87 -17.13
N LEU A 143 -7.37 11.95 -18.09
CA LEU A 143 -8.49 11.97 -19.03
C LEU A 143 -9.83 11.90 -18.31
N THR A 144 -9.96 11.03 -17.29
CA THR A 144 -11.16 10.98 -16.43
C THR A 144 -11.40 12.34 -15.78
N ALA A 145 -10.36 12.95 -15.18
CA ALA A 145 -10.48 14.24 -14.50
C ALA A 145 -10.91 15.37 -15.46
N LEU A 146 -10.41 15.36 -16.70
CA LEU A 146 -10.80 16.31 -17.76
C LEU A 146 -12.25 16.12 -18.17
N ILE A 147 -12.70 14.89 -18.42
CA ILE A 147 -14.09 14.57 -18.76
C ILE A 147 -15.03 15.06 -17.65
N THR A 148 -14.75 14.71 -16.38
CA THR A 148 -15.57 15.16 -15.23
C THR A 148 -15.51 16.68 -15.00
N LYS A 149 -14.46 17.39 -15.47
CA LYS A 149 -14.35 18.86 -15.33
C LYS A 149 -15.10 19.61 -16.44
N TYR A 150 -15.02 19.14 -17.68
CA TYR A 150 -15.57 19.85 -18.84
C TYR A 150 -16.98 19.39 -19.25
N THR A 151 -17.38 18.17 -18.90
CA THR A 151 -18.74 17.67 -19.15
C THR A 151 -19.59 17.90 -17.90
N LEU A 152 -20.80 18.43 -18.06
CA LEU A 152 -21.71 18.85 -16.96
C LEU A 152 -22.38 17.65 -16.23
N VAL A 153 -21.73 16.49 -16.19
CA VAL A 153 -22.22 15.20 -15.67
C VAL A 153 -22.57 15.25 -14.18
N ARG A 154 -22.10 16.27 -13.46
CA ARG A 154 -22.39 16.54 -12.05
C ARG A 154 -23.90 16.60 -11.72
N GLU A 155 -24.76 16.90 -12.70
CA GLU A 155 -26.23 16.86 -12.56
C GLU A 155 -26.81 15.43 -12.49
N HIS A 156 -26.02 14.41 -12.84
CA HIS A 156 -26.44 13.00 -12.87
C HIS A 156 -25.45 12.11 -12.08
N PRO A 157 -25.55 12.05 -10.73
CA PRO A 157 -24.60 11.32 -9.88
C PRO A 157 -24.39 9.84 -10.23
N LEU A 158 -25.43 9.15 -10.75
CA LEU A 158 -25.32 7.77 -11.22
C LEU A 158 -24.42 7.64 -12.46
N LEU A 159 -24.53 8.57 -13.42
CA LEU A 159 -23.67 8.61 -14.59
C LEU A 159 -22.23 8.97 -14.20
N GLU A 160 -22.08 9.93 -13.28
CA GLU A 160 -20.78 10.35 -12.74
C GLU A 160 -20.03 9.18 -12.07
N CYS A 161 -20.71 8.43 -11.20
CA CYS A 161 -20.17 7.24 -10.54
C CYS A 161 -19.83 6.12 -11.56
N THR A 162 -20.72 5.89 -12.52
CA THR A 162 -20.54 4.85 -13.55
C THR A 162 -19.33 5.15 -14.44
N LEU A 163 -19.19 6.41 -14.89
CA LEU A 163 -18.02 6.83 -15.67
C LEU A 163 -16.72 6.73 -14.86
N PHE A 164 -16.74 7.07 -13.57
CA PHE A 164 -15.57 6.91 -12.71
C PHE A 164 -15.06 5.45 -12.71
N ILE A 165 -15.96 4.50 -12.39
CA ILE A 165 -15.64 3.06 -12.32
C ILE A 165 -15.25 2.50 -13.70
N LEU A 166 -16.00 2.86 -14.75
CA LEU A 166 -15.76 2.39 -16.10
C LEU A 166 -14.39 2.86 -16.64
N MET A 167 -13.97 4.08 -16.31
CA MET A 167 -12.66 4.60 -16.70
C MET A 167 -11.51 3.95 -15.91
N SER A 168 -11.72 3.61 -14.62
CA SER A 168 -10.75 2.82 -13.86
C SER A 168 -10.57 1.44 -14.49
N TYR A 169 -11.66 0.76 -14.87
CA TYR A 169 -11.59 -0.58 -15.49
C TYR A 169 -11.10 -0.56 -16.95
N SER A 170 -11.47 0.44 -17.75
CA SER A 170 -10.95 0.54 -19.13
C SER A 170 -9.44 0.77 -19.17
N THR A 171 -8.88 1.37 -18.12
CA THR A 171 -7.42 1.50 -17.94
C THR A 171 -6.72 0.14 -17.83
N PHE A 172 -7.34 -0.83 -17.14
CA PHE A 172 -6.82 -2.21 -17.06
C PHE A 172 -6.71 -2.82 -18.47
N LEU A 173 -7.81 -2.77 -19.22
CA LEU A 173 -7.90 -3.35 -20.57
C LEU A 173 -6.95 -2.65 -21.55
N ALA A 174 -6.80 -1.33 -21.47
CA ALA A 174 -5.89 -0.57 -22.30
C ALA A 174 -4.42 -0.94 -22.06
N ALA A 175 -4.03 -1.16 -20.81
CA ALA A 175 -2.66 -1.57 -20.46
C ALA A 175 -2.34 -3.01 -20.88
N GLU A 176 -3.25 -3.97 -20.67
CA GLU A 176 -3.08 -5.35 -21.16
C GLU A 176 -3.01 -5.40 -22.69
N ALA A 177 -3.85 -4.62 -23.40
CA ALA A 177 -3.78 -4.47 -24.86
C ALA A 177 -2.43 -3.87 -25.32
N ALA A 178 -1.84 -2.97 -24.53
CA ALA A 178 -0.52 -2.40 -24.75
C ALA A 178 0.65 -3.28 -24.26
N GLN A 179 0.38 -4.53 -23.85
CA GLN A 179 1.37 -5.47 -23.30
C GLN A 179 2.14 -4.92 -22.07
N SER A 180 1.47 -4.05 -21.31
CA SER A 180 1.88 -3.59 -19.98
C SER A 180 1.00 -4.24 -18.91
N THR A 181 1.39 -4.11 -17.64
CA THR A 181 0.62 -4.66 -16.51
C THR A 181 -0.64 -3.84 -16.23
N GLY A 182 -1.81 -4.46 -16.44
CA GLY A 182 -3.11 -3.82 -16.19
C GLY A 182 -3.30 -3.40 -14.73
N ILE A 183 -2.82 -4.23 -13.79
CA ILE A 183 -2.99 -4.01 -12.35
C ILE A 183 -2.28 -2.71 -11.91
N VAL A 184 -1.05 -2.49 -12.36
CA VAL A 184 -0.27 -1.30 -12.01
C VAL A 184 -0.80 -0.05 -12.73
N ALA A 185 -1.32 -0.20 -13.95
CA ALA A 185 -1.97 0.90 -14.66
C ALA A 185 -3.25 1.37 -13.93
N VAL A 186 -4.08 0.43 -13.44
CA VAL A 186 -5.25 0.75 -12.59
C VAL A 186 -4.81 1.46 -11.31
N LEU A 187 -3.72 1.02 -10.66
CA LEU A 187 -3.21 1.66 -9.45
C LEU A 187 -2.83 3.12 -9.70
N PHE A 188 -2.03 3.42 -10.74
CA PHE A 188 -1.67 4.80 -11.06
C PHE A 188 -2.87 5.64 -11.52
N CYS A 189 -3.82 5.04 -12.25
CA CYS A 189 -5.09 5.69 -12.57
C CYS A 189 -5.89 6.04 -11.32
N GLY A 190 -6.02 5.11 -10.37
CA GLY A 190 -6.66 5.33 -9.08
C GLY A 190 -6.00 6.42 -8.26
N ILE A 191 -4.66 6.49 -8.22
CA ILE A 191 -3.92 7.58 -7.56
C ILE A 191 -4.23 8.93 -8.22
N CYS A 192 -4.21 9.01 -9.56
CA CYS A 192 -4.54 10.23 -10.30
C CYS A 192 -6.01 10.64 -10.14
N GLN A 193 -6.95 9.69 -10.22
CA GLN A 193 -8.38 9.91 -10.00
C GLN A 193 -8.66 10.36 -8.55
N ALA A 194 -8.02 9.73 -7.55
CA ALA A 194 -8.15 10.09 -6.15
C ALA A 194 -7.56 11.49 -5.83
N HIS A 195 -6.67 12.01 -6.66
CA HIS A 195 -6.14 13.38 -6.56
C HIS A 195 -7.01 14.40 -7.31
N TYR A 196 -7.17 14.21 -8.62
CA TYR A 196 -7.81 15.16 -9.52
C TYR A 196 -9.33 14.93 -9.63
N THR A 197 -9.75 13.80 -10.18
CA THR A 197 -11.17 13.50 -10.48
C THR A 197 -12.05 13.62 -9.23
N TYR A 198 -11.62 13.05 -8.09
CA TYR A 198 -12.39 13.04 -6.85
C TYR A 198 -12.70 14.45 -6.32
N ASN A 199 -11.91 15.48 -6.69
CA ASN A 199 -12.22 16.85 -6.30
C ASN A 199 -13.31 17.49 -7.17
N ASN A 200 -13.48 17.03 -8.40
CA ASN A 200 -14.50 17.52 -9.33
C ASN A 200 -15.89 16.90 -9.05
N LEU A 201 -15.92 15.70 -8.45
CA LEU A 201 -17.13 14.93 -8.16
C LEU A 201 -18.16 15.67 -7.29
N SER A 202 -19.45 15.35 -7.48
CA SER A 202 -20.51 15.73 -6.54
C SER A 202 -20.36 15.03 -5.17
N GLU A 203 -20.89 15.63 -4.10
CA GLU A 203 -20.85 15.03 -2.75
C GLU A 203 -21.61 13.70 -2.66
N GLN A 204 -22.69 13.56 -3.42
CA GLN A 204 -23.44 12.30 -3.50
C GLN A 204 -22.58 11.20 -4.14
N THR A 205 -21.95 11.47 -5.29
CA THR A 205 -21.05 10.52 -5.93
C THR A 205 -19.85 10.19 -5.04
N LYS A 206 -19.21 11.17 -4.38
CA LYS A 206 -18.11 10.90 -3.42
C LYS A 206 -18.50 9.87 -2.36
N ARG A 207 -19.70 9.97 -1.78
CA ARG A 207 -20.21 9.00 -0.80
C ARG A 207 -20.50 7.65 -1.45
N SER A 208 -21.27 7.61 -2.54
CA SER A 208 -21.62 6.37 -3.24
C SER A 208 -20.39 5.60 -3.73
N THR A 209 -19.42 6.28 -4.35
CA THR A 209 -18.16 5.69 -4.82
C THR A 209 -17.32 5.17 -3.65
N LYS A 210 -17.24 5.91 -2.52
CA LYS A 210 -16.55 5.44 -1.31
C LYS A 210 -17.17 4.14 -0.78
N THR A 211 -18.47 4.12 -0.52
CA THR A 211 -19.17 2.92 -0.01
C THR A 211 -19.10 1.75 -0.98
N PHE A 212 -19.14 2.00 -2.29
CA PHE A 212 -18.97 0.97 -3.31
C PHE A 212 -17.58 0.32 -3.28
N PHE A 213 -16.50 1.10 -3.20
CA PHE A 213 -15.15 0.54 -3.10
C PHE A 213 -14.87 -0.11 -1.74
N GLU A 214 -15.45 0.39 -0.65
CA GLU A 214 -15.38 -0.26 0.67
C GLU A 214 -16.07 -1.64 0.65
N LEU A 215 -17.26 -1.74 0.04
CA LEU A 215 -17.98 -3.00 -0.16
C LEU A 215 -17.20 -3.97 -1.06
N LEU A 216 -16.65 -3.49 -2.18
CA LEU A 216 -15.83 -4.32 -3.07
C LEU A 216 -14.55 -4.82 -2.40
N ASN A 217 -13.87 -3.98 -1.61
CA ASN A 217 -12.67 -4.37 -0.87
C ASN A 217 -13.00 -5.47 0.13
N PHE A 218 -14.02 -5.26 0.97
CA PHE A 218 -14.49 -6.25 1.94
C PHE A 218 -14.89 -7.57 1.27
N LEU A 219 -15.59 -7.51 0.13
CA LEU A 219 -16.01 -8.71 -0.59
C LEU A 219 -14.82 -9.45 -1.21
N ALA A 220 -13.89 -8.74 -1.85
CA ALA A 220 -12.69 -9.32 -2.47
C ALA A 220 -11.78 -9.99 -1.42
N GLU A 221 -11.55 -9.34 -0.28
CA GLU A 221 -10.77 -9.87 0.83
C GLU A 221 -11.37 -11.17 1.40
N ASN A 222 -12.68 -11.18 1.67
CA ASN A 222 -13.39 -12.38 2.12
C ASN A 222 -13.31 -13.52 1.09
N PHE A 223 -13.47 -13.23 -0.20
CA PHE A 223 -13.30 -14.24 -1.25
C PHE A 223 -11.88 -14.78 -1.30
N THR A 224 -10.85 -13.94 -1.14
CA THR A 224 -9.45 -14.40 -1.15
C THR A 224 -9.14 -15.28 0.05
N PHE A 225 -9.54 -14.91 1.28
CA PHE A 225 -9.33 -15.76 2.45
C PHE A 225 -10.09 -17.08 2.37
N LEU A 226 -11.34 -17.06 1.90
CA LEU A 226 -12.11 -18.28 1.64
C LEU A 226 -11.39 -19.17 0.61
N TYR A 227 -10.86 -18.58 -0.46
CA TYR A 227 -10.20 -19.33 -1.52
C TYR A 227 -8.86 -19.94 -1.07
N ILE A 228 -8.05 -19.20 -0.29
CA ILE A 228 -6.84 -19.74 0.38
C ILE A 228 -7.23 -20.95 1.25
N GLY A 229 -8.27 -20.83 2.07
CA GLY A 229 -8.77 -21.92 2.92
C GLY A 229 -9.20 -23.15 2.11
N VAL A 230 -10.03 -22.96 1.09
CA VAL A 230 -10.50 -24.04 0.21
C VAL A 230 -9.33 -24.72 -0.52
N THR A 231 -8.38 -23.96 -1.06
CA THR A 231 -7.23 -24.53 -1.78
C THR A 231 -6.29 -25.31 -0.85
N THR A 232 -6.13 -24.88 0.41
CA THR A 232 -5.37 -25.61 1.45
C THR A 232 -5.87 -27.05 1.60
N PHE A 233 -7.18 -27.25 1.69
CA PHE A 233 -7.78 -28.59 1.88
C PHE A 233 -8.01 -29.37 0.58
N THR A 234 -8.24 -28.67 -0.54
CA THR A 234 -8.62 -29.31 -1.82
C THR A 234 -7.40 -29.80 -2.62
N TYR A 235 -6.24 -29.14 -2.47
CA TYR A 235 -5.07 -29.43 -3.30
C TYR A 235 -4.36 -30.74 -2.85
N ARG A 236 -4.67 -31.85 -3.52
CA ARG A 236 -4.12 -33.19 -3.19
C ARG A 236 -2.66 -33.43 -3.55
N SER A 237 -2.00 -32.51 -4.26
CA SER A 237 -0.62 -32.67 -4.78
C SER A 237 0.41 -31.78 -4.08
N HIS A 238 0.25 -31.53 -2.78
CA HIS A 238 1.27 -30.84 -1.97
C HIS A 238 2.53 -31.71 -1.86
N VAL A 239 3.64 -31.26 -2.45
CA VAL A 239 4.98 -31.85 -2.25
C VAL A 239 5.62 -31.16 -1.05
N TRP A 240 5.58 -31.84 0.10
CA TRP A 240 5.99 -31.28 1.39
C TRP A 240 7.48 -31.49 1.67
N ASP A 241 8.34 -30.58 1.22
CA ASP A 241 9.71 -30.48 1.73
C ASP A 241 9.73 -29.62 3.00
N LEU A 242 9.52 -30.27 4.16
CA LEU A 242 9.45 -29.59 5.47
C LEU A 242 10.70 -28.74 5.76
N GLY A 243 11.87 -29.17 5.28
CA GLY A 243 13.12 -28.40 5.38
C GLY A 243 13.12 -27.13 4.52
N PHE A 244 12.53 -27.15 3.32
CA PHE A 244 12.36 -25.97 2.48
C PHE A 244 11.35 -25.00 3.10
N VAL A 245 10.21 -25.51 3.59
CA VAL A 245 9.19 -24.68 4.25
C VAL A 245 9.72 -24.02 5.52
N ALA A 246 10.38 -24.78 6.40
CA ALA A 246 10.93 -24.24 7.64
C ALA A 246 12.05 -23.22 7.40
N THR A 247 12.95 -23.47 6.43
CA THR A 247 14.00 -22.49 6.11
C THR A 247 13.44 -21.25 5.43
N ALA A 248 12.47 -21.37 4.52
CA ALA A 248 11.77 -20.24 3.92
C ALA A 248 11.05 -19.40 5.00
N PHE A 249 10.34 -20.02 5.94
CA PHE A 249 9.65 -19.33 7.04
C PHE A 249 10.60 -18.61 8.03
N CYS A 250 11.68 -19.26 8.46
CA CYS A 250 12.69 -18.65 9.31
C CYS A 250 13.36 -17.45 8.62
N ARG A 251 13.68 -17.61 7.32
CA ARG A 251 14.23 -16.54 6.47
C ARG A 251 13.22 -15.40 6.29
N ASP A 252 11.95 -15.73 6.09
CA ASP A 252 10.85 -14.77 5.92
C ASP A 252 10.58 -13.94 7.18
N SER A 253 10.75 -14.55 8.35
CA SER A 253 10.68 -13.86 9.64
C SER A 253 11.87 -12.93 9.89
N ALA A 254 13.08 -13.35 9.53
CA ALA A 254 14.31 -12.59 9.78
C ALA A 254 14.60 -11.47 8.75
N TRP A 255 14.14 -11.64 7.51
CA TRP A 255 14.50 -10.76 6.40
C TRP A 255 13.94 -9.32 6.49
N PRO A 256 12.68 -9.06 6.89
CA PRO A 256 12.13 -7.72 6.98
C PRO A 256 12.98 -6.78 7.84
N ALA A 257 13.55 -7.27 8.95
CA ALA A 257 14.48 -6.52 9.76
C ALA A 257 15.72 -6.06 8.95
N LEU A 258 16.37 -7.00 8.26
CA LEU A 258 17.61 -6.74 7.52
C LEU A 258 17.42 -5.81 6.32
N ASN A 259 16.20 -5.70 5.78
CA ASN A 259 15.87 -4.81 4.67
C ASN A 259 15.36 -3.44 5.16
N ILE A 260 14.41 -3.43 6.09
CA ILE A 260 13.69 -2.21 6.50
C ILE A 260 14.57 -1.30 7.37
N TYR A 261 15.35 -1.83 8.32
CA TYR A 261 16.21 -0.99 9.17
C TYR A 261 17.26 -0.18 8.39
N PRO A 262 18.06 -0.75 7.46
CA PRO A 262 19.03 0.04 6.71
C PRO A 262 18.36 1.01 5.72
N LEU A 263 17.26 0.63 5.06
CA LEU A 263 16.52 1.59 4.23
C LEU A 263 15.97 2.75 5.08
N CYS A 264 15.29 2.48 6.19
CA CYS A 264 14.80 3.54 7.09
C CYS A 264 15.94 4.39 7.69
N CYS A 265 17.12 3.83 7.91
CA CYS A 265 18.32 4.58 8.28
C CYS A 265 18.77 5.55 7.17
N LEU A 266 18.88 5.06 5.93
CA LEU A 266 19.25 5.86 4.76
C LEU A 266 18.22 6.97 4.50
N LEU A 267 16.93 6.67 4.59
CA LEU A 267 15.85 7.66 4.46
C LEU A 267 15.88 8.70 5.59
N ASN A 268 16.25 8.31 6.82
CA ASN A 268 16.40 9.23 7.95
C ASN A 268 17.57 10.21 7.82
N LEU A 269 18.51 9.98 6.89
CA LEU A 269 19.59 10.91 6.56
C LEU A 269 19.08 12.10 5.73
N GLY A 270 18.07 11.89 4.87
CA GLY A 270 17.48 12.92 4.00
C GLY A 270 16.18 13.57 4.51
N ARG A 271 15.50 12.98 5.50
CA ARG A 271 14.19 13.46 5.99
C ARG A 271 14.31 14.48 7.14
N ARG A 272 13.57 15.60 7.05
CA ARG A 272 13.37 16.54 8.17
C ARG A 272 12.60 15.91 9.35
N CYS A 273 11.62 15.06 9.06
CA CYS A 273 10.90 14.27 10.08
C CYS A 273 11.38 12.82 10.02
N ARG A 274 12.26 12.46 10.98
CA ARG A 274 12.79 11.10 11.12
C ARG A 274 11.71 10.11 11.53
N ILE A 275 11.73 8.93 10.93
CA ILE A 275 10.96 7.77 11.38
C ILE A 275 11.66 7.26 12.64
N GLY A 276 10.98 7.32 13.80
CA GLY A 276 11.52 6.81 15.06
C GLY A 276 11.61 5.28 15.08
N ALA A 277 12.51 4.72 15.90
CA ALA A 277 12.72 3.27 15.97
C ALA A 277 11.42 2.48 16.21
N ASN A 278 10.53 2.95 17.10
CA ASN A 278 9.23 2.33 17.35
C ASN A 278 8.37 2.25 16.08
N LYS A 279 8.36 3.28 15.23
CA LYS A 279 7.63 3.24 13.95
C LYS A 279 8.25 2.25 12.96
N MET A 280 9.58 2.06 12.99
CA MET A 280 10.25 1.04 12.15
C MET A 280 9.92 -0.39 12.57
N HIS A 281 9.88 -0.68 13.88
CA HIS A 281 9.50 -2.00 14.39
C HIS A 281 8.05 -2.33 14.00
N MET A 282 7.15 -1.35 14.07
CA MET A 282 5.76 -1.53 13.61
C MET A 282 5.69 -1.78 12.10
N LEU A 283 6.43 -1.02 11.29
CA LEU A 283 6.50 -1.19 9.83
C LEU A 283 7.05 -2.58 9.44
N MET A 284 8.05 -3.07 10.17
CA MET A 284 8.61 -4.42 9.98
C MET A 284 7.59 -5.52 10.25
N PHE A 285 6.79 -5.35 11.30
CA PHE A 285 5.78 -6.33 11.71
C PHE A 285 4.51 -6.26 10.86
N SER A 286 4.14 -5.08 10.35
CA SER A 286 2.92 -4.90 9.55
C SER A 286 2.99 -5.55 8.16
N GLY A 287 4.18 -5.92 7.68
CA GLY A 287 4.38 -6.61 6.41
C GLY A 287 3.92 -8.07 6.45
N LEU A 288 2.64 -8.33 6.69
CA LEU A 288 2.06 -9.67 6.56
C LEU A 288 2.09 -10.11 5.09
N ARG A 289 2.04 -11.42 4.80
CA ARG A 289 1.98 -11.94 3.42
C ARG A 289 0.54 -12.39 3.18
N GLY A 290 -0.11 -11.91 2.13
CA GLY A 290 -1.54 -12.12 1.93
C GLY A 290 -1.96 -12.39 0.49
N ALA A 291 -3.03 -11.73 0.07
CA ALA A 291 -3.81 -12.04 -1.12
C ALA A 291 -2.97 -12.12 -2.40
N ILE A 292 -2.07 -11.16 -2.62
CA ILE A 292 -1.32 -11.01 -3.86
C ILE A 292 -0.18 -12.03 -3.97
N ALA A 293 0.48 -12.38 -2.87
CA ALA A 293 1.45 -13.47 -2.84
C ALA A 293 0.79 -14.81 -3.23
N PHE A 294 -0.40 -15.11 -2.67
CA PHE A 294 -1.17 -16.29 -3.04
C PHE A 294 -1.60 -16.28 -4.52
N ALA A 295 -2.14 -15.15 -5.01
CA ALA A 295 -2.61 -15.01 -6.39
C ALA A 295 -1.49 -15.15 -7.43
N LEU A 296 -0.28 -14.67 -7.13
CA LEU A 296 0.89 -14.89 -7.99
C LEU A 296 1.37 -16.34 -7.95
N ALA A 297 1.36 -16.99 -6.78
CA ALA A 297 1.83 -18.36 -6.64
C ALA A 297 0.92 -19.39 -7.34
N ILE A 298 -0.40 -19.19 -7.35
CA ILE A 298 -1.34 -20.13 -7.99
C ILE A 298 -1.35 -20.01 -9.53
N ARG A 299 -0.93 -18.86 -10.08
CA ARG A 299 -0.95 -18.57 -11.53
C ARG A 299 -0.16 -19.58 -12.37
N ASN A 300 0.89 -20.18 -11.81
CA ASN A 300 1.89 -20.93 -12.57
C ASN A 300 2.32 -22.21 -11.84
N THR A 301 1.44 -23.20 -11.75
CA THR A 301 1.68 -24.50 -11.07
C THR A 301 2.04 -25.65 -12.03
N SER A 302 2.61 -25.31 -13.19
CA SER A 302 2.89 -26.24 -14.29
C SER A 302 3.99 -27.27 -13.99
N THR A 303 5.05 -26.87 -13.26
CA THR A 303 6.18 -27.72 -12.87
C THR A 303 6.08 -28.14 -11.40
N ASP A 304 6.63 -29.30 -11.03
CA ASP A 304 6.59 -29.78 -9.64
C ASP A 304 7.35 -28.84 -8.69
N THR A 305 8.44 -28.22 -9.15
CA THR A 305 9.12 -27.12 -8.46
C THR A 305 8.14 -25.98 -8.13
N ARG A 306 7.31 -25.52 -9.08
CA ARG A 306 6.35 -24.45 -8.81
C ARG A 306 5.18 -24.90 -7.93
N LYS A 307 4.78 -26.17 -7.95
CA LYS A 307 3.82 -26.73 -6.97
C LYS A 307 4.37 -26.70 -5.54
N MET A 308 5.68 -26.94 -5.37
CA MET A 308 6.38 -26.81 -4.08
C MET A 308 6.47 -25.34 -3.63
N LEU A 309 6.78 -24.41 -4.54
CA LEU A 309 6.75 -22.96 -4.24
C LEU A 309 5.35 -22.49 -3.83
N PHE A 310 4.31 -22.95 -4.53
CA PHE A 310 2.91 -22.67 -4.19
C PHE A 310 2.54 -23.19 -2.80
N SER A 311 2.84 -24.47 -2.53
CA SER A 311 2.63 -25.11 -1.22
C SER A 311 3.33 -24.33 -0.09
N THR A 312 4.56 -23.88 -0.33
CA THR A 312 5.36 -23.12 0.65
C THR A 312 4.79 -21.72 0.88
N THR A 313 4.37 -21.03 -0.19
CA THR A 313 3.75 -19.70 -0.12
C THR A 313 2.47 -19.76 0.70
N LEU A 314 1.63 -20.78 0.50
CA LEU A 314 0.39 -20.98 1.23
C LEU A 314 0.63 -21.13 2.74
N VAL A 315 1.65 -21.90 3.15
CA VAL A 315 2.04 -22.01 4.58
C VAL A 315 2.51 -20.67 5.13
N ILE A 316 3.33 -19.92 4.40
CA ILE A 316 3.84 -18.61 4.84
C ILE A 316 2.70 -17.60 4.99
N VAL A 317 1.78 -17.53 4.02
CA VAL A 317 0.59 -16.65 4.08
C VAL A 317 -0.26 -16.98 5.31
N ILE A 318 -0.63 -18.25 5.50
CA ILE A 318 -1.45 -18.66 6.66
C ILE A 318 -0.73 -18.36 7.98
N ALA A 319 0.55 -18.72 8.10
CA ALA A 319 1.31 -18.51 9.32
C ALA A 319 1.52 -17.02 9.63
N THR A 320 1.83 -16.19 8.64
CA THR A 320 2.05 -14.74 8.85
C THR A 320 0.76 -13.99 9.12
N VAL A 321 -0.36 -14.32 8.45
CA VAL A 321 -1.67 -13.71 8.77
C VAL A 321 -2.13 -14.11 10.17
N LEU A 322 -2.05 -15.38 10.56
CA LEU A 322 -2.49 -15.83 11.89
C LEU A 322 -1.61 -15.25 13.01
N LEU A 323 -0.28 -15.34 12.88
CA LEU A 323 0.65 -14.87 13.92
C LEU A 323 0.73 -13.34 13.94
N GLY A 324 0.93 -12.70 12.79
CA GLY A 324 1.11 -11.25 12.70
C GLY A 324 -0.19 -10.49 12.88
N GLY A 325 -1.30 -10.95 12.29
CA GLY A 325 -2.63 -10.38 12.52
C GLY A 325 -3.07 -10.55 13.98
N GLY A 326 -2.92 -11.75 14.55
CA GLY A 326 -3.31 -12.04 15.94
C GLY A 326 -2.47 -11.31 17.00
N LEU A 327 -1.18 -11.06 16.75
CA LEU A 327 -0.28 -10.36 17.69
C LEU A 327 -0.20 -8.85 17.46
N ALA A 328 -0.88 -8.29 16.44
CA ALA A 328 -0.79 -6.87 16.10
C ALA A 328 -1.23 -5.92 17.22
N THR A 329 -2.33 -6.23 17.91
CA THR A 329 -2.83 -5.45 19.07
C THR A 329 -1.83 -5.46 20.22
N GLN A 330 -1.30 -6.64 20.56
CA GLN A 330 -0.31 -6.81 21.63
C GLN A 330 1.00 -6.06 21.32
N MET A 331 1.45 -6.10 20.06
CA MET A 331 2.68 -5.39 19.69
C MET A 331 2.49 -3.87 19.69
N LEU A 332 1.33 -3.36 19.28
CA LEU A 332 1.02 -1.92 19.34
C LEU A 332 1.09 -1.39 20.78
N HIS A 333 0.54 -2.15 21.74
CA HIS A 333 0.61 -1.85 23.16
C HIS A 333 2.06 -1.90 23.71
N TRP A 334 2.81 -2.95 23.37
CA TRP A 334 4.22 -3.09 23.79
C TRP A 334 5.11 -1.95 23.28
N LEU A 335 4.85 -1.49 22.06
CA LEU A 335 5.65 -0.50 21.35
C LEU A 335 5.30 0.96 21.70
N ARG A 336 4.30 1.16 22.58
CA ARG A 336 3.80 2.45 23.07
C ARG A 336 3.54 3.48 21.97
N ILE A 337 2.94 3.04 20.87
CA ILE A 337 2.50 3.95 19.79
C ILE A 337 1.28 4.73 20.29
N ARG A 338 1.22 6.04 19.97
CA ARG A 338 0.06 6.87 20.33
C ARG A 338 -1.17 6.38 19.55
N VAL A 339 -2.18 5.97 20.31
CA VAL A 339 -3.53 5.62 19.87
C VAL A 339 -4.50 6.71 20.34
N GLY A 340 -5.67 6.80 19.71
CA GLY A 340 -6.67 7.83 20.06
C GLY A 340 -6.29 9.24 19.63
N VAL A 341 -5.54 9.40 18.52
CA VAL A 341 -5.29 10.73 17.95
C VAL A 341 -6.54 11.19 17.20
N GLU A 342 -7.43 11.94 17.87
CA GLU A 342 -8.43 12.75 17.18
C GLU A 342 -7.75 13.60 16.10
N GLY A 343 -8.30 13.64 14.89
CA GLY A 343 -7.72 14.47 13.84
C GLY A 343 -7.89 15.95 14.19
N GLU A 344 -6.83 16.76 14.08
CA GLU A 344 -6.95 18.24 14.15
C GLU A 344 -8.04 18.78 13.19
N SER A 345 -8.31 18.06 12.09
CA SER A 345 -9.37 18.34 11.12
C SER A 345 -10.80 18.11 11.62
N ASP A 346 -11.02 17.21 12.58
CA ASP A 346 -12.38 16.90 13.06
C ASP A 346 -12.90 18.07 13.92
N LYS A 347 -11.97 18.84 14.50
CA LYS A 347 -12.21 20.14 15.15
C LYS A 347 -12.38 21.29 14.16
N GLU A 348 -11.76 21.25 12.98
CA GLU A 348 -12.05 22.21 11.89
C GLU A 348 -13.43 21.95 11.26
N GLN A 349 -13.82 20.67 11.07
CA GLN A 349 -15.14 20.31 10.54
C GLN A 349 -16.25 20.65 11.54
N ALA A 350 -16.13 20.19 12.80
CA ALA A 350 -17.08 20.53 13.87
C ALA A 350 -17.10 22.03 14.20
N GLY A 351 -15.95 22.71 14.10
CA GLY A 351 -15.86 24.16 14.27
C GLY A 351 -16.53 24.94 13.12
N ALA A 352 -16.48 24.44 11.89
CA ALA A 352 -17.19 25.03 10.76
C ALA A 352 -18.72 24.83 10.87
N ASP A 353 -19.16 23.63 11.27
CA ASP A 353 -20.59 23.34 11.47
C ASP A 353 -21.16 24.13 12.67
N ALA A 354 -20.39 24.31 13.76
CA ALA A 354 -20.78 25.16 14.89
C ALA A 354 -20.69 26.68 14.60
N ALA A 355 -19.82 27.12 13.68
CA ALA A 355 -19.78 28.51 13.23
C ALA A 355 -20.98 28.84 12.32
N ASN A 356 -21.46 27.87 11.54
CA ASN A 356 -22.56 28.07 10.60
C ASN A 356 -23.95 28.06 11.25
N SER A 357 -24.08 27.61 12.51
CA SER A 357 -25.33 27.68 13.28
C SER A 357 -25.55 29.03 13.99
N ASN A 358 -24.54 29.89 14.10
CA ASN A 358 -24.60 31.17 14.82
C ASN A 358 -24.82 32.39 13.88
N SER A 359 -25.89 32.36 13.08
CA SER A 359 -26.37 33.52 12.31
C SER A 359 -27.84 33.81 12.62
N PRO A 360 -28.16 34.74 13.56
CA PRO A 360 -29.54 35.06 13.90
C PRO A 360 -30.15 36.07 12.90
N GLY A 361 -30.92 35.57 11.94
CA GLY A 361 -31.96 36.35 11.26
C GLY A 361 -33.25 36.28 12.07
N GLY A 362 -33.66 37.39 12.69
CA GLY A 362 -34.67 37.36 13.76
C GLY A 362 -36.13 37.54 13.34
N VAL A 363 -37.04 37.17 14.26
CA VAL A 363 -38.39 37.70 14.46
C VAL A 363 -38.65 37.74 15.98
N GLU A 364 -39.42 38.72 16.45
CA GLU A 364 -39.74 38.97 17.86
C GLU A 364 -40.61 37.88 18.53
N ALA A 365 -40.40 37.61 19.83
CA ALA A 365 -41.47 37.53 20.83
C ALA A 365 -40.96 37.55 22.28
N ALA A 366 -41.66 38.34 23.10
CA ALA A 366 -41.46 38.70 24.51
C ALA A 366 -41.22 37.62 25.60
N ALA A 367 -40.64 38.11 26.70
CA ALA A 367 -40.99 37.88 28.12
C ALA A 367 -40.13 36.96 29.02
N ASP A 368 -39.89 37.50 30.22
CA ASP A 368 -39.51 36.95 31.54
C ASP A 368 -38.23 36.10 31.76
N ALA A 369 -37.38 36.66 32.63
CA ALA A 369 -36.53 35.97 33.60
C ALA A 369 -37.25 36.07 34.99
N PRO A 370 -36.86 35.35 36.09
CA PRO A 370 -35.47 35.35 36.55
C PRO A 370 -34.94 34.11 37.36
N ASP A 371 -33.65 34.22 37.72
CA ASP A 371 -32.92 33.74 38.91
C ASP A 371 -32.53 32.26 39.19
N ASP A 372 -31.28 32.18 39.71
CA ASP A 372 -30.60 31.21 40.60
C ASP A 372 -30.44 29.71 40.26
N PHE A 373 -29.18 29.24 40.14
CA PHE A 373 -28.46 28.62 41.28
C PHE A 373 -26.94 28.35 41.04
N ASP A 374 -26.20 28.19 42.15
CA ASP A 374 -24.73 28.18 42.29
C ASP A 374 -23.96 26.85 42.07
N ALA A 375 -22.63 27.00 41.88
CA ALA A 375 -21.51 26.09 42.23
C ALA A 375 -21.41 24.68 41.56
N ALA A 376 -20.23 24.09 41.29
CA ALA A 376 -18.99 24.09 42.07
C ALA A 376 -17.74 23.66 41.25
N GLU A 377 -16.55 24.01 41.75
CA GLU A 377 -15.23 23.59 41.26
C GLU A 377 -14.80 22.20 41.76
N VAL A 378 -14.15 21.39 40.90
CA VAL A 378 -13.00 20.48 41.18
C VAL A 378 -12.37 20.16 39.80
N GLY A 379 -11.07 20.14 39.52
CA GLY A 379 -9.85 20.46 40.27
C GLY A 379 -8.63 20.12 39.37
N GLU A 380 -7.57 20.93 39.40
CA GLU A 380 -6.35 20.76 38.56
C GLU A 380 -5.26 19.85 39.20
N GLU A 381 -4.12 19.71 38.50
CA GLU A 381 -2.84 19.06 38.91
C GLU A 381 -2.82 17.52 38.84
N GLN A 382 -1.71 16.81 38.52
CA GLN A 382 -0.36 17.14 38.00
C GLN A 382 0.18 15.86 37.29
N ALA A 383 1.22 15.81 36.45
CA ALA A 383 2.19 16.80 35.97
C ALA A 383 2.74 16.44 34.56
N ALA A 384 3.71 17.21 34.07
CA ALA A 384 4.44 17.04 32.82
C ALA A 384 5.57 15.98 32.82
N VAL A 385 5.82 15.38 31.66
CA VAL A 385 7.19 15.00 31.22
C VAL A 385 7.44 15.57 29.82
N SER A 386 8.27 16.62 29.78
CA SER A 386 8.87 17.17 28.56
C SER A 386 9.89 16.17 27.97
N GLY A 387 10.15 16.05 26.67
CA GLY A 387 9.57 16.72 25.51
C GLY A 387 10.44 16.45 24.26
N SER A 388 9.90 16.72 23.06
CA SER A 388 10.63 17.47 22.03
C SER A 388 9.63 18.07 21.04
N LEU A 389 9.43 19.38 21.12
CA LEU A 389 8.66 20.12 20.13
C LEU A 389 9.43 20.16 18.81
N CYS A 390 8.70 20.10 17.70
CA CYS A 390 9.14 20.66 16.43
C CYS A 390 8.01 21.50 15.83
N ARG A 391 7.76 22.68 16.42
CA ARG A 391 6.90 23.73 15.84
C ARG A 391 7.70 25.02 15.65
N SER A 392 7.62 25.52 14.41
CA SER A 392 8.00 26.86 13.93
C SER A 392 9.48 27.29 14.01
N GLY A 393 9.98 27.86 12.90
CA GLY A 393 11.36 28.38 12.82
C GLY A 393 12.00 28.49 11.43
N ALA A 394 11.33 28.04 10.34
CA ALA A 394 11.88 28.14 8.98
C ALA A 394 10.84 28.21 7.83
N ARG A 395 9.64 28.74 8.08
CA ARG A 395 8.73 29.17 6.99
C ARG A 395 9.25 30.51 6.46
N HIS A 396 9.83 30.52 5.25
CA HIS A 396 9.58 31.52 4.19
C HIS A 396 10.53 31.49 2.99
N LYS A 397 11.76 30.94 3.09
CA LYS A 397 12.82 31.26 2.11
C LYS A 397 12.96 30.35 0.88
N TYR A 398 12.38 29.14 0.88
CA TYR A 398 12.54 28.17 -0.23
C TYR A 398 11.24 27.82 -0.99
N GLU A 399 10.07 28.00 -0.38
CA GLU A 399 8.76 27.82 -1.05
C GLU A 399 8.44 28.94 -2.07
N GLY A 400 9.38 29.87 -2.32
CA GLY A 400 9.19 31.02 -3.20
C GLY A 400 9.60 30.83 -4.66
N ARG A 401 10.33 29.77 -5.03
CA ARG A 401 10.87 29.57 -6.40
C ARG A 401 10.14 28.51 -7.22
N LEU A 402 9.95 27.30 -6.70
CA LEU A 402 9.22 26.23 -7.40
C LEU A 402 7.74 26.58 -7.60
N THR A 403 7.10 27.14 -6.57
CA THR A 403 5.69 27.57 -6.61
C THR A 403 5.46 28.73 -7.59
N ARG A 404 6.45 29.61 -7.80
CA ARG A 404 6.39 30.66 -8.85
C ARG A 404 6.62 30.10 -10.25
N LEU A 405 7.48 29.09 -10.41
CA LEU A 405 7.66 28.38 -11.68
C LEU A 405 6.40 27.59 -12.08
N TRP A 406 5.65 27.04 -11.11
CA TRP A 406 4.38 26.36 -11.37
C TRP A 406 3.21 27.31 -11.65
N HIS A 407 3.11 28.45 -10.97
CA HIS A 407 2.10 29.47 -11.33
C HIS A 407 2.34 30.11 -12.72
N LEU A 408 3.55 30.02 -13.28
CA LEU A 408 3.82 30.45 -14.66
C LEU A 408 3.34 29.44 -15.73
N LEU A 409 2.97 28.21 -15.34
CA LEU A 409 2.31 27.22 -16.20
C LEU A 409 0.79 27.27 -16.09
N ASP A 410 0.24 28.09 -15.20
CA ASP A 410 -1.19 28.23 -14.91
C ASP A 410 -1.77 29.48 -15.60
N ILE A 411 -1.58 29.59 -16.92
CA ILE A 411 -2.14 30.67 -17.76
C ILE A 411 -2.75 30.09 -19.05
N ARG A 412 -4.10 30.05 -19.05
CA ARG A 412 -5.09 29.66 -20.07
C ARG A 412 -5.57 28.21 -20.08
#